data_AF-A0A925E6U2-F1
#
_entry.id   AF-A0A925E6U2-F1
#
_cell.length_a   1.000
_cell.length_b   1.000
_cell.length_c   1.000
_cell.angle_alpha   90.00
_cell.angle_beta   90.00
_cell.angle_gamma   90.00
#
_symmetry.space_group_name_H-M   'P 1'
#
loop_
_entity.id
_entity.type
_entity.pdbx_description
1 polymer ?
#
loop_
_entity_poly.entity_id
_entity_poly.type
_entity_poly.pdbx_seq_one_letter_code
_entity_poly.pdbx_strand_id
1 'polypeptide(L)'
;MQTGEIEANLSRLNEGFKLHYLDELIERKITGKEQETIPATDIDFFQREYERLISLLEEVSQTTTLPEIPQGKAALNDLLVRLRLNPL
;
A
#
# COMPACT_ATOMS: atom_id res chain seq x y z
N MET A 1 -6.75 -6.54 1.55
CA MET A 1 -6.77 -5.17 1.01
C MET A 1 -8.21 -4.64 1.04
N GLN A 2 -8.46 -3.39 1.45
CA GLN A 2 -9.83 -2.86 1.67
C GLN A 2 -10.45 -2.19 0.44
N THR A 3 -9.71 -1.32 -0.25
CA THR A 3 -10.28 -0.40 -1.26
C THR A 3 -10.01 -0.82 -2.70
N GLY A 4 -9.05 -1.71 -2.94
CA GLY A 4 -8.58 -2.05 -4.29
C GLY A 4 -7.71 -0.96 -4.93
N GLU A 5 -7.49 0.14 -4.23
CA GLU A 5 -6.56 1.20 -4.63
C GLU A 5 -5.15 0.90 -4.11
N ILE A 6 -4.16 1.16 -4.96
CA ILE A 6 -2.74 1.05 -4.59
C ILE A 6 -2.20 2.48 -4.44
N GLU A 7 -1.71 2.81 -3.26
CA GLU A 7 -0.99 4.05 -2.98
C GLU A 7 0.47 3.71 -2.69
N ALA A 8 1.37 4.20 -3.55
CA ALA A 8 2.81 3.95 -3.45
C ALA A 8 3.54 5.03 -2.64
N ASN A 9 2.92 6.20 -2.45
CA ASN A 9 3.43 7.26 -1.61
C ASN A 9 3.04 6.99 -0.15
N LEU A 10 4.03 6.59 0.66
CA LEU A 10 3.82 6.26 2.07
C LEU A 10 3.26 7.44 2.89
N SER A 11 3.68 8.68 2.61
CA SER A 11 3.17 9.87 3.31
C SER A 11 1.68 10.06 3.04
N ARG A 12 1.27 9.96 1.77
CA ARG A 12 -0.15 10.06 1.37
C ARG A 12 -0.96 8.90 1.93
N LEU A 13 -0.42 7.69 1.92
CA LEU A 13 -1.05 6.52 2.55
C LEU A 13 -1.28 6.76 4.05
N ASN A 14 -0.29 7.34 4.75
CA ASN A 14 -0.38 7.59 6.19
C ASN A 14 -1.43 8.64 6.57
N GLU A 15 -1.89 9.51 5.67
CA GLU A 15 -3.00 10.44 5.94
C GLU A 15 -4.28 9.70 6.39
N GLY A 16 -4.49 8.49 5.87
CA GLY A 16 -5.61 7.62 6.23
C GLY A 16 -5.39 6.81 7.51
N PHE A 17 -4.16 6.30 7.73
CA PHE A 17 -3.85 5.39 8.85
C PHE A 17 -3.34 6.10 10.10
N LYS A 18 -2.84 7.33 9.97
CA LYS A 18 -2.41 8.23 11.04
C LYS A 18 -1.43 7.58 12.04
N LEU A 19 -0.49 6.82 11.52
CA LEU A 19 0.57 6.19 12.30
C LEU A 19 1.63 7.26 12.62
N HIS A 20 1.51 7.88 13.79
CA HIS A 20 2.30 9.06 14.18
C HIS A 20 3.82 8.86 14.11
N TYR A 21 4.31 7.64 14.35
CA TYR A 21 5.74 7.33 14.30
C TYR A 21 6.30 7.28 12.86
N LEU A 22 5.44 7.20 11.82
CA LEU A 22 5.91 7.18 10.43
C LEU A 22 6.43 8.55 10.00
N ASP A 23 5.88 9.65 10.50
CA ASP A 23 6.30 10.99 10.07
C ASP A 23 7.77 11.24 10.43
N GLU A 24 8.17 10.87 11.64
CA GLU A 24 9.55 10.92 12.11
C GLU A 24 10.46 9.97 11.31
N LEU A 25 10.02 8.72 11.05
CA LEU A 25 10.81 7.76 10.26
C LEU A 25 11.02 8.22 8.82
N ILE A 26 10.01 8.84 8.21
CA ILE A 26 10.07 9.38 6.86
C ILE A 26 11.04 10.56 6.82
N GLU A 27 10.93 11.49 7.76
CA GLU A 27 11.85 12.64 7.86
C GLU A 27 13.29 12.16 8.06
N ARG A 28 13.51 11.20 8.95
CA ARG A 28 14.82 10.60 9.20
C ARG A 28 15.38 9.88 7.98
N LYS A 29 14.53 9.20 7.19
CA LYS A 29 14.96 8.55 5.94
C LYS A 29 15.36 9.54 4.84
N ILE A 30 14.68 10.69 4.78
CA ILE A 30 14.92 11.72 3.76
C ILE A 30 16.14 12.58 4.10
N THR A 31 16.27 12.96 5.37
CA THR A 31 17.29 13.92 5.85
C THR A 31 18.52 13.24 6.44
N GLY A 32 18.37 12.00 6.91
CA GLY A 32 19.42 11.23 7.55
C GLY A 32 20.49 10.73 6.58
N LYS A 33 21.57 10.22 7.15
CA LYS A 33 22.66 9.64 6.36
C LYS A 33 22.26 8.25 5.87
N GLU A 34 22.78 7.85 4.72
CA GLU A 34 22.69 6.45 4.32
C GLU A 34 23.28 5.55 5.42
N GLN A 35 22.58 4.45 5.74
CA GLN A 35 22.96 3.50 6.79
C GLN A 35 23.00 4.06 8.22
N GLU A 36 22.22 5.09 8.51
CA GLU A 36 22.08 5.57 9.89
C GLU A 36 21.51 4.49 10.83
N THR A 37 22.15 4.32 11.99
CA THR A 37 21.78 3.29 12.96
C THR A 37 20.49 3.66 13.69
N ILE A 38 19.53 2.75 13.67
CA ILE A 38 18.33 2.83 14.51
C ILE A 38 18.63 2.18 15.86
N PRO A 39 18.35 2.84 17.00
CA PRO A 39 18.53 2.26 18.32
C PRO A 39 17.80 0.92 18.47
N ALA A 40 18.43 -0.04 19.15
CA ALA A 40 17.85 -1.37 19.35
C ALA A 40 16.49 -1.33 20.08
N THR A 41 16.30 -0.38 21.00
CA THR A 41 15.04 -0.17 21.73
C THR A 41 13.87 0.19 20.80
N ASP A 42 14.15 0.86 19.68
CA ASP A 42 13.13 1.25 18.71
C ASP A 42 12.76 0.07 17.80
N ILE A 43 13.70 -0.86 17.57
CA ILE A 43 13.47 -2.05 16.73
C ILE A 43 12.37 -2.95 17.33
N ASP A 44 12.36 -3.19 18.65
CA ASP A 44 11.33 -4.01 19.30
C ASP A 44 9.93 -3.38 19.19
N PHE A 45 9.85 -2.05 19.20
CA PHE A 45 8.60 -1.35 18.95
C PHE A 45 8.14 -1.54 17.50
N PHE A 46 9.01 -1.27 16.53
CA PHE A 46 8.67 -1.41 15.11
C PHE A 46 8.36 -2.85 14.70
N GLN A 47 9.00 -3.84 15.32
CA GLN A 47 8.70 -5.25 15.09
C GLN A 47 7.26 -5.60 15.47
N ARG A 48 6.82 -5.19 16.67
CA ARG A 48 5.44 -5.42 17.12
C ARG A 48 4.43 -4.71 16.25
N GLU A 49 4.75 -3.50 15.83
CA GLU A 49 3.87 -2.72 14.98
C GLU A 49 3.77 -3.29 13.56
N TYR A 50 4.88 -3.81 13.02
CA TYR A 50 4.89 -4.58 11.79
C TYR A 50 3.99 -5.81 11.89
N GLU A 51 4.15 -6.61 12.94
CA GLU A 51 3.32 -7.80 13.17
C GLU A 51 1.83 -7.43 13.26
N ARG A 52 1.50 -6.37 14.00
CA ARG A 52 0.11 -5.86 14.12
C ARG A 52 -0.47 -5.48 12.75
N LEU A 53 0.29 -4.75 11.93
CA LEU A 53 -0.15 -4.30 10.60
C LEU A 53 -0.32 -5.47 9.63
N ILE A 54 0.57 -6.48 9.69
CA ILE A 54 0.45 -7.70 8.89
C ILE A 54 -0.79 -8.48 9.28
N SER A 55 -1.04 -8.70 10.58
CA SER A 55 -2.24 -9.40 11.03
C SER A 55 -3.52 -8.67 10.58
N LEU A 56 -3.53 -7.34 10.62
CA LEU A 56 -4.66 -6.55 10.11
C LEU A 56 -4.86 -6.75 8.59
N LEU A 57 -3.78 -6.80 7.82
CA LEU A 57 -3.84 -7.05 6.38
C LEU A 57 -4.40 -8.44 6.06
N GLU A 58 -4.03 -9.45 6.84
CA GLU A 58 -4.52 -10.82 6.73
C GLU A 58 -6.01 -10.93 7.10
N GLU A 59 -6.45 -10.29 8.18
CA GLU A 59 -7.86 -10.27 8.57
C GLU A 59 -8.73 -9.62 7.47
N VAL A 60 -8.26 -8.49 6.94
CA VAL A 60 -8.94 -7.81 5.84
C VAL A 60 -8.91 -8.64 4.57
N SER A 61 -7.83 -9.35 4.26
CA SER A 61 -7.77 -10.17 3.04
C SER A 61 -8.75 -11.33 3.08
N GLN A 62 -9.07 -11.86 4.26
CA GLN A 62 -10.07 -12.92 4.43
C GLN A 62 -11.52 -12.42 4.31
N THR A 63 -11.76 -11.15 4.59
CA THR A 63 -13.12 -10.57 4.67
C THR A 63 -13.47 -9.66 3.49
N THR A 64 -12.47 -9.26 2.71
CA THR A 64 -12.67 -8.34 1.58
C THR A 64 -13.46 -8.99 0.44
N THR A 65 -14.31 -8.20 -0.22
CA THR A 65 -15.04 -8.61 -1.42
C THR A 65 -14.28 -8.32 -2.71
N LEU A 66 -13.04 -7.82 -2.61
CA LEU A 66 -12.22 -7.52 -3.77
C LEU A 66 -11.88 -8.82 -4.52
N PRO A 67 -11.96 -8.80 -5.86
CA PRO A 67 -11.67 -9.99 -6.65
C PRO A 67 -10.16 -10.29 -6.61
N GLU A 68 -9.80 -11.55 -6.36
CA GLU A 68 -8.40 -12.00 -6.41
C GLU A 68 -7.80 -11.89 -7.83
N ILE A 69 -8.65 -11.98 -8.85
CA ILE A 69 -8.26 -11.93 -10.26
C ILE A 69 -8.93 -10.70 -10.91
N PRO A 70 -8.18 -9.89 -11.69
CA PRO A 70 -8.75 -8.75 -12.39
C PRO A 70 -9.84 -9.20 -13.38
N GLN A 71 -11.07 -8.73 -13.17
CA GLN A 71 -12.24 -9.12 -13.96
C GLN A 71 -12.43 -8.30 -15.25
N GLY A 72 -11.64 -7.23 -15.44
CA GLY A 72 -11.83 -6.26 -16.54
C GLY A 72 -11.39 -6.73 -17.93
N LYS A 73 -10.81 -7.94 -18.08
CA LYS A 73 -10.19 -8.39 -19.34
C LYS A 73 -11.16 -8.39 -20.53
N ALA A 74 -12.39 -8.86 -20.32
CA ALA A 74 -13.40 -8.90 -21.37
C ALA A 74 -13.83 -7.49 -21.81
N ALA A 75 -14.15 -6.62 -20.85
CA ALA A 75 -14.54 -5.24 -21.11
C ALA A 75 -13.42 -4.43 -21.79
N LEU A 76 -12.16 -4.68 -21.42
CA LEU A 76 -10.99 -4.09 -22.07
C LEU A 76 -10.88 -4.56 -23.52
N ASN A 77 -11.01 -5.86 -23.79
CA ASN A 77 -10.99 -6.40 -25.14
C ASN A 77 -12.08 -5.74 -26.02
N ASP A 78 -13.31 -5.63 -25.51
CA ASP A 78 -14.41 -5.01 -26.25
C ASP A 78 -14.18 -3.51 -26.51
N LEU A 79 -13.57 -2.78 -25.58
CA LEU A 79 -13.14 -1.40 -25.80
C LEU A 79 -12.10 -1.32 -26.93
N LEU A 80 -11.08 -2.17 -26.89
CA LEU A 80 -10.01 -2.18 -27.89
C LEU A 80 -10.52 -2.54 -29.29
N VAL A 81 -11.43 -3.51 -29.40
CA VAL A 81 -12.08 -3.87 -30.68
C VAL A 81 -12.85 -2.69 -31.24
N ARG A 82 -13.65 -1.98 -30.41
CA ARG A 82 -14.41 -0.80 -30.86
C ARG A 82 -13.51 0.31 -31.37
N LEU A 83 -12.45 0.66 -30.62
CA LEU A 83 -11.49 1.68 -31.04
C LEU A 83 -10.77 1.32 -32.34
N ARG A 84 -10.50 0.03 -32.54
CA ARG A 84 -9.83 -0.46 -33.75
C ARG A 84 -10.73 -0.41 -34.98
N LEU A 85 -12.01 -0.73 -34.82
CA LEU A 85 -12.97 -0.81 -35.92
C LEU A 85 -13.60 0.54 -36.28
N ASN A 86 -13.65 1.49 -35.33
CA ASN A 86 -14.05 2.88 -35.56
C ASN A 86 -12.91 3.83 -35.15
N PRO A 87 -11.85 3.96 -35.97
CA PRO A 87 -10.90 5.04 -35.79
C PRO A 87 -11.61 6.39 -36.02
N LEU A 88 -11.31 7.37 -35.16
CA LEU A 88 -11.78 8.76 -35.27
C LEU A 88 -11.40 9.39 -36.62
#